data_AF-A0A4Z1AJR7-F1
#
_entry.id   AF-A0A4Z1AJR7-F1
#
_cell.length_a   1.000
_cell.length_b   1.000
_cell.length_c   1.000
_cell.angle_alpha   90.00
_cell.angle_beta   90.00
_cell.angle_gamma   90.00
#
_symmetry.space_group_name_H-M   'P 1'
#
loop_
_entity.id
_entity.type
_entity.pdbx_description
1 polymer ?
#
loop_
_entity_poly.entity_id
_entity_poly.type
_entity_poly.pdbx_seq_one_letter_code
_entity_poly.pdbx_strand_id
1 'polypeptide(L)'
;MEKRFGTWAEILDITILIGAVIVLVAWVLGFPLFYLTDGPVMSIFTAISLLVIVGLRLATRHFHLWPFTANLALLMIVGGGNISSMLMLLSAPAVHINPKSTLVMTSVFTSVGLVFFSVYEILLYLRKTPNSVWILDDILIHLALVPGGLSLIGHIFQNPTYLSMSIDPRVGVSPLEMVFMATLVLSTLLSNPNLFLWKFLKGGLTNQLTFLGLFINQYIAPIIYLEFAGFGRHTAVFGPELFIFLGGVIATLGFLLLQAQQERN
;
A
#
# COMPACT_ATOMS: atom_id res chain seq x y z
N MET A 1 -7.30 20.82 14.61
CA MET A 1 -7.11 19.41 14.19
C MET A 1 -6.24 19.34 12.94
N GLU A 2 -6.55 20.12 11.90
CA GLU A 2 -5.84 20.16 10.61
C GLU A 2 -4.34 20.46 10.71
N LYS A 3 -3.92 21.49 11.48
CA LYS A 3 -2.49 21.82 11.62
C LYS A 3 -1.67 20.68 12.23
N ARG A 4 -2.24 19.95 13.21
CA ARG A 4 -1.57 18.78 13.83
C ARG A 4 -1.49 17.61 12.86
N PHE A 5 -2.54 17.35 12.06
CA PHE A 5 -2.53 16.28 11.07
C PHE A 5 -1.48 16.53 9.98
N GLY A 6 -1.37 17.76 9.50
CA GLY A 6 -0.31 18.16 8.56
C GLY A 6 1.09 17.91 9.12
N THR A 7 1.35 18.31 10.37
CA THR A 7 2.66 18.06 11.01
C THR A 7 2.96 16.58 11.17
N TRP A 8 1.98 15.77 11.59
CA TRP A 8 2.19 14.32 11.70
C TRP A 8 2.45 13.67 10.34
N ALA A 9 1.68 14.03 9.31
CA ALA A 9 1.90 13.53 7.96
C ALA A 9 3.31 13.87 7.46
N GLU A 10 3.79 15.08 7.73
CA GLU A 10 5.15 15.50 7.40
C GLU A 10 6.22 14.68 8.11
N ILE A 11 6.07 14.44 9.41
CA ILE A 11 6.99 13.59 10.19
C ILE A 11 7.04 12.18 9.59
N LEU A 12 5.88 11.62 9.20
CA LEU A 12 5.82 10.30 8.57
C LEU A 12 6.49 10.30 7.20
N ASP A 13 6.26 11.32 6.36
CA ASP A 13 6.92 11.46 5.06
C ASP A 13 8.46 11.56 5.20
N ILE A 14 8.94 12.33 6.19
CA ILE A 14 10.39 12.44 6.50
C ILE A 14 10.95 11.10 6.97
N THR A 15 10.20 10.37 7.81
CA THR A 15 10.61 9.05 8.30
C THR A 15 10.73 8.06 7.15
N ILE A 16 9.76 8.06 6.22
CA ILE A 16 9.80 7.23 5.01
C ILE A 16 11.00 7.63 4.14
N LEU A 17 11.24 8.93 3.95
CA LEU A 17 12.35 9.44 3.14
C LEU A 17 13.70 8.95 3.68
N ILE A 18 13.96 9.15 4.98
CA ILE A 18 15.20 8.71 5.63
C ILE A 18 15.34 7.19 5.52
N GLY A 19 14.28 6.45 5.83
CA GLY A 19 14.29 4.99 5.76
C GLY A 19 14.55 4.47 4.34
N ALA A 20 13.94 5.07 3.32
CA ALA A 20 14.17 4.72 1.92
C ALA A 20 15.62 5.00 1.50
N VAL A 21 16.21 6.13 1.92
CA VAL A 21 17.64 6.43 1.68
C VAL A 21 18.54 5.38 2.34
N ILE A 22 18.26 4.99 3.60
CA ILE A 22 19.04 3.97 4.31
C ILE A 22 18.97 2.63 3.56
N VAL A 23 17.79 2.22 3.10
CA VAL A 23 17.61 1.01 2.30
C VAL A 23 18.41 1.09 0.99
N LEU A 24 18.37 2.23 0.29
CA LEU A 24 19.12 2.42 -0.96
C LEU A 24 20.63 2.34 -0.74
N VAL A 25 21.14 2.99 0.30
CA VAL A 25 22.57 2.92 0.66
C VAL A 25 22.97 1.49 1.00
N ALA A 26 22.15 0.77 1.75
CA ALA A 26 22.38 -0.63 2.09
C ALA A 26 22.47 -1.53 0.85
N TRP A 27 21.59 -1.31 -0.15
CA TRP A 27 21.66 -1.99 -1.45
C TRP A 27 22.96 -1.66 -2.20
N VAL A 28 23.33 -0.38 -2.29
CA VAL A 28 24.55 0.07 -3.00
C VAL A 28 25.82 -0.49 -2.36
N LEU A 29 25.85 -0.61 -1.03
CA LEU A 29 26.98 -1.20 -0.30
C LEU A 29 27.02 -2.74 -0.37
N GLY A 30 26.01 -3.38 -0.97
CA GLY A 30 25.94 -4.84 -1.08
C GLY A 30 25.46 -5.56 0.18
N PHE A 31 24.87 -4.83 1.14
CA PHE A 31 24.33 -5.38 2.39
C PHE A 31 22.85 -4.98 2.57
N PRO A 32 21.92 -5.49 1.75
CA PRO A 32 20.51 -5.12 1.86
C PRO A 32 19.97 -5.44 3.26
N LEU A 33 19.14 -4.55 3.80
CA LEU A 33 18.65 -4.69 5.17
C LEU A 33 17.75 -5.91 5.31
N PHE A 34 17.97 -6.68 6.38
CA PHE A 34 17.20 -7.91 6.68
C PHE A 34 17.19 -8.92 5.53
N TYR A 35 18.24 -8.93 4.70
CA TYR A 35 18.35 -9.84 3.57
C TYR A 35 18.43 -11.30 4.03
N LEU A 36 17.56 -12.13 3.46
CA LEU A 36 17.57 -13.58 3.59
C LEU A 36 17.46 -14.15 2.18
N THR A 37 18.21 -15.21 1.86
CA THR A 37 18.18 -15.82 0.52
C THR A 37 16.83 -16.46 0.20
N ASP A 38 16.15 -16.96 1.24
CA ASP A 38 14.90 -17.70 1.13
C ASP A 38 13.71 -16.88 1.69
N GLY A 39 13.89 -15.58 1.84
CA GLY A 39 12.89 -14.70 2.45
C GLY A 39 12.75 -13.37 1.71
N PRO A 40 11.63 -12.66 1.91
CA PRO A 40 11.33 -11.44 1.20
C PRO A 40 12.23 -10.30 1.68
N VAL A 41 12.71 -9.48 0.76
CA VAL A 41 13.54 -8.30 1.07
C VAL A 41 12.94 -7.06 0.41
N MET A 42 13.03 -5.94 1.11
CA MET A 42 12.62 -4.66 0.55
C MET A 42 13.46 -4.33 -0.68
N SER A 43 12.82 -4.35 -1.85
CA SER A 43 13.51 -4.15 -3.12
C SER A 43 14.08 -2.72 -3.25
N ILE A 44 15.15 -2.58 -4.04
CA ILE A 44 15.71 -1.28 -4.40
C ILE A 44 14.67 -0.41 -5.12
N PHE A 45 13.82 -1.01 -5.94
CA PHE A 45 12.78 -0.31 -6.70
C PHE A 45 11.62 0.16 -5.81
N THR A 46 11.27 -0.60 -4.77
CA THR A 46 10.32 -0.17 -3.74
C THR A 46 10.86 1.06 -3.01
N ALA A 47 12.14 1.02 -2.61
CA ALA A 47 12.79 2.14 -1.94
C ALA A 47 12.84 3.40 -2.82
N ILE A 48 13.18 3.27 -4.11
CA ILE A 48 13.12 4.38 -5.08
C ILE A 48 11.68 4.92 -5.20
N SER A 49 10.69 4.04 -5.33
CA SER A 49 9.28 4.45 -5.46
C SER A 49 8.81 5.27 -4.26
N LEU A 50 9.12 4.80 -3.04
CA LEU A 50 8.80 5.51 -1.81
C LEU A 50 9.52 6.85 -1.72
N LEU A 51 10.83 6.86 -2.00
CA LEU A 51 11.66 8.06 -2.02
C LEU A 51 11.09 9.13 -2.96
N VAL A 52 10.68 8.72 -4.17
CA VAL A 52 10.06 9.63 -5.14
C VAL A 52 8.73 10.15 -4.60
N ILE A 53 7.81 9.28 -4.17
CA ILE A 53 6.48 9.71 -3.69
C ILE A 53 6.61 10.73 -2.54
N VAL A 54 7.36 10.41 -1.48
CA VAL A 54 7.47 11.30 -0.32
C VAL A 54 8.37 12.51 -0.60
N GLY A 55 9.38 12.35 -1.46
CA GLY A 55 10.21 13.45 -1.94
C GLY A 55 9.39 14.50 -2.67
N LEU A 56 8.45 14.10 -3.54
CA LEU A 56 7.55 15.02 -4.23
C LEU A 56 6.58 15.72 -3.29
N ARG A 57 6.04 15.01 -2.29
CA ARG A 57 5.17 15.62 -1.27
C ARG A 57 5.92 16.70 -0.48
N LEU A 58 7.12 16.39 0.00
CA LEU A 58 7.96 17.33 0.75
C LEU A 58 8.41 18.49 -0.15
N ALA A 59 8.78 18.22 -1.40
CA ALA A 59 9.18 19.26 -2.33
C ALA A 59 8.03 20.23 -2.62
N THR A 60 6.82 19.72 -2.85
CA THR A 60 5.62 20.54 -3.06
C THR A 60 5.29 21.40 -1.83
N ARG A 61 5.52 20.88 -0.62
CA ARG A 61 5.26 21.61 0.63
C ARG A 61 6.28 22.72 0.89
N HIS A 62 7.56 22.47 0.63
CA HIS A 62 8.66 23.34 1.07
C HIS A 62 9.27 24.21 -0.04
N PHE A 63 9.13 23.83 -1.31
CA PHE A 63 9.64 24.60 -2.44
C PHE A 63 8.49 25.23 -3.22
N HIS A 64 8.29 26.54 -3.03
CA HIS A 64 7.22 27.29 -3.70
C HIS A 64 7.26 27.26 -5.23
N LEU A 65 8.45 27.07 -5.82
CA LEU A 65 8.65 27.01 -7.27
C LEU A 65 8.72 25.57 -7.81
N TRP A 66 8.41 24.56 -7.00
CA TRP A 66 8.45 23.18 -7.46
C TRP A 66 7.44 22.96 -8.59
N PRO A 67 7.88 22.48 -9.77
CA PRO A 67 7.01 22.42 -10.93
C PRO A 67 6.00 21.27 -10.80
N PHE A 68 4.73 21.62 -10.94
CA PHE A 68 3.62 20.67 -11.02
C PHE A 68 3.84 19.55 -12.05
N THR A 69 4.43 19.88 -13.21
CA THR A 69 4.73 18.93 -14.28
C THR A 69 5.74 17.87 -13.86
N ALA A 70 6.69 18.20 -12.97
CA ALA A 70 7.64 17.23 -12.44
C ALA A 70 6.96 16.23 -11.49
N ASN A 71 5.96 16.67 -10.70
CA ASN A 71 5.16 15.76 -9.86
C ASN A 71 4.49 14.69 -10.74
N LEU A 72 3.78 15.12 -11.79
CA LEU A 72 3.11 14.18 -12.69
C LEU A 72 4.08 13.24 -13.38
N ALA A 73 5.19 13.75 -13.92
CA ALA A 73 6.18 12.93 -14.61
C ALA A 73 6.79 11.86 -13.70
N LEU A 74 7.23 12.25 -12.50
CA LEU A 74 7.87 11.35 -11.55
C LEU A 74 6.89 10.33 -10.96
N LEU A 75 5.63 10.71 -10.72
CA LEU A 75 4.58 9.76 -10.31
C LEU A 75 4.20 8.79 -11.43
N MET A 76 4.21 9.22 -12.70
CA MET A 76 4.02 8.33 -13.84
C MET A 76 5.19 7.36 -13.99
N ILE A 77 6.43 7.77 -13.68
CA ILE A 77 7.60 6.88 -13.63
C ILE A 77 7.41 5.83 -12.53
N VAL A 78 6.98 6.23 -11.34
CA VAL A 78 6.70 5.28 -10.24
C VAL A 78 5.59 4.30 -10.64
N GLY A 79 4.46 4.80 -11.16
CA GLY A 79 3.35 3.95 -11.60
C GLY A 79 3.77 3.00 -12.72
N GLY A 80 4.41 3.52 -13.76
CA GLY A 80 4.88 2.75 -14.91
C GLY A 80 5.95 1.72 -14.55
N GLY A 81 6.90 2.06 -13.67
CA GLY A 81 7.93 1.14 -13.19
C GLY A 81 7.35 -0.03 -12.38
N ASN A 82 6.33 0.23 -11.56
CA ASN A 82 5.64 -0.83 -10.81
C ASN A 82 4.73 -1.67 -11.72
N ILE A 83 4.08 -1.08 -12.74
CA ILE A 83 3.39 -1.85 -13.79
C ILE A 83 4.37 -2.76 -14.53
N SER A 84 5.54 -2.23 -14.91
CA SER A 84 6.58 -3.02 -15.58
C SER A 84 7.08 -4.16 -14.70
N SER A 85 7.26 -3.94 -13.38
CA SER A 85 7.64 -4.98 -12.43
C SER A 85 6.59 -6.09 -12.35
N MET A 86 5.30 -5.74 -12.28
CA MET A 86 4.22 -6.73 -12.34
C MET A 86 4.22 -7.52 -13.64
N LEU A 87 4.32 -6.84 -14.80
CA LEU A 87 4.33 -7.51 -16.09
C LEU A 87 5.52 -8.46 -16.21
N MET A 88 6.70 -8.05 -15.77
CA MET A 88 7.89 -8.91 -15.76
C MET A 88 7.67 -10.13 -14.86
N LEU A 89 7.13 -9.97 -13.66
CA LEU A 89 6.87 -11.09 -12.75
C LEU A 89 5.72 -12.02 -13.20
N LEU A 90 4.76 -11.50 -13.96
CA LEU A 90 3.61 -12.30 -14.42
C LEU A 90 3.83 -12.95 -15.79
N SER A 91 4.72 -12.39 -16.63
CA SER A 91 4.92 -12.83 -18.01
C SER A 91 6.30 -13.41 -18.30
N ALA A 92 7.34 -13.08 -17.50
CA ALA A 92 8.66 -13.62 -17.76
C ALA A 92 8.66 -15.13 -17.47
N PRO A 93 9.12 -15.97 -18.42
CA PRO A 93 9.38 -17.37 -18.12
C PRO A 93 10.40 -17.44 -16.97
N ALA A 94 10.17 -18.29 -15.97
CA ALA A 94 11.01 -18.39 -14.77
C ALA A 94 12.52 -18.54 -15.09
N VAL A 95 12.87 -19.06 -16.27
CA VAL A 95 14.24 -19.20 -16.79
C VAL A 95 14.95 -17.84 -17.03
N HIS A 96 14.21 -16.77 -17.29
CA HIS A 96 14.77 -15.43 -17.56
C HIS A 96 14.95 -14.59 -16.29
N ILE A 97 14.29 -14.96 -15.19
CA ILE A 97 14.50 -14.31 -13.90
C ILE A 97 15.67 -15.04 -13.23
N ASN A 98 16.81 -14.38 -13.19
CA ASN A 98 18.01 -14.94 -12.56
C ASN A 98 17.93 -14.74 -11.04
N PRO A 99 17.66 -15.77 -10.21
CA PRO A 99 17.67 -15.65 -8.76
C PRO A 99 19.07 -15.37 -8.19
N LYS A 100 20.12 -15.38 -9.02
CA LYS A 100 21.47 -14.90 -8.66
C LYS A 100 21.71 -13.43 -8.97
N SER A 101 20.73 -12.74 -9.58
CA SER A 101 20.78 -11.28 -9.72
C SER A 101 20.88 -10.64 -8.34
N THR A 102 21.75 -9.65 -8.24
CA THR A 102 21.87 -8.77 -7.06
C THR A 102 20.74 -7.75 -7.00
N LEU A 103 20.02 -7.53 -8.09
CA LEU A 103 18.84 -6.65 -8.12
C LEU A 103 17.57 -7.50 -7.97
N VAL A 104 16.81 -7.19 -6.93
CA VAL A 104 15.50 -7.79 -6.62
C VAL A 104 14.40 -6.86 -7.11
N MET A 105 13.41 -7.41 -7.81
CA MET A 105 12.25 -6.67 -8.31
C MET A 105 11.25 -6.36 -7.18
N THR A 106 10.43 -5.31 -7.36
CA THR A 106 9.28 -5.08 -6.47
C THR A 106 8.26 -6.19 -6.65
N SER A 107 7.75 -6.75 -5.55
CA SER A 107 6.69 -7.77 -5.56
C SER A 107 5.45 -7.32 -6.35
N VAL A 108 4.68 -8.27 -6.86
CA VAL A 108 3.41 -7.95 -7.54
C VAL A 108 2.48 -7.18 -6.60
N PHE A 109 2.34 -7.63 -5.36
CA PHE A 109 1.45 -7.02 -4.36
C PHE A 109 1.90 -5.61 -3.94
N THR A 110 3.19 -5.40 -3.67
CA THR A 110 3.73 -4.06 -3.38
C THR A 110 3.55 -3.13 -4.59
N SER A 111 3.78 -3.66 -5.81
CA SER A 111 3.60 -2.90 -7.05
C SER A 111 2.16 -2.44 -7.25
N VAL A 112 1.17 -3.30 -6.99
CA VAL A 112 -0.26 -2.93 -7.02
C VAL A 112 -0.53 -1.76 -6.08
N GLY A 113 -0.04 -1.84 -4.83
CA GLY A 113 -0.21 -0.77 -3.84
C GLY A 113 0.42 0.55 -4.32
N LEU A 114 1.64 0.51 -4.83
CA LEU A 114 2.35 1.69 -5.34
C LEU A 114 1.68 2.29 -6.58
N VAL A 115 1.10 1.48 -7.46
CA VAL A 115 0.33 1.96 -8.61
C VAL A 115 -0.92 2.72 -8.14
N PHE A 116 -1.68 2.16 -7.19
CA PHE A 116 -2.83 2.88 -6.62
C PHE A 116 -2.41 4.18 -5.93
N PHE A 117 -1.30 4.18 -5.19
CA PHE A 117 -0.75 5.41 -4.62
C PHE A 117 -0.35 6.44 -5.67
N SER A 118 0.33 6.03 -6.75
CA SER A 118 0.69 6.94 -7.84
C SER A 118 -0.55 7.54 -8.50
N VAL A 119 -1.58 6.73 -8.77
CA VAL A 119 -2.84 7.21 -9.35
C VAL A 119 -3.54 8.19 -8.40
N TYR A 120 -3.59 7.85 -7.10
CA TYR A 120 -4.14 8.73 -6.07
C TYR A 120 -3.43 10.09 -6.04
N GLU A 121 -2.09 10.09 -5.97
CA GLU A 121 -1.29 11.32 -5.93
C GLU A 121 -1.48 12.17 -7.20
N ILE A 122 -1.45 11.53 -8.38
CA ILE A 122 -1.71 12.22 -9.66
C ILE A 122 -3.07 12.90 -9.62
N LEU A 123 -4.11 12.21 -9.14
CA LEU A 123 -5.44 12.81 -9.02
C LEU A 123 -5.44 13.96 -8.03
N LEU A 124 -4.77 13.84 -6.88
CA LEU A 124 -4.68 14.92 -5.89
C LEU A 124 -3.98 16.18 -6.44
N TYR A 125 -3.00 15.99 -7.31
CA TYR A 125 -2.34 17.08 -8.04
C TYR A 125 -3.28 17.68 -9.10
N LEU A 126 -3.97 16.87 -9.88
CA LEU A 126 -4.86 17.35 -10.96
C LEU A 126 -6.16 17.99 -10.46
N ARG A 127 -6.66 17.54 -9.31
CA ARG A 127 -7.92 18.01 -8.74
C ARG A 127 -7.87 18.01 -7.21
N LYS A 128 -8.59 18.94 -6.60
CA LYS A 128 -8.94 18.82 -5.18
C LYS A 128 -9.88 17.62 -4.99
N THR A 129 -9.79 16.96 -3.84
CA THR A 129 -10.70 15.87 -3.45
C THR A 129 -12.15 16.32 -3.61
N PRO A 130 -12.91 15.70 -4.52
CA PRO A 130 -14.25 16.16 -4.82
C PRO A 130 -15.21 15.73 -3.72
N ASN A 131 -16.14 16.62 -3.36
CA ASN A 131 -17.30 16.25 -2.55
C ASN A 131 -18.29 15.48 -3.43
N SER A 132 -18.04 14.18 -3.61
CA SER A 132 -18.81 13.29 -4.50
C SER A 132 -19.13 11.98 -3.80
N VAL A 133 -20.27 11.39 -4.18
CA VAL A 133 -20.71 10.09 -3.65
C VAL A 133 -19.69 8.99 -3.95
N TRP A 134 -18.96 9.09 -5.06
CA TRP A 134 -18.02 8.06 -5.50
C TRP A 134 -16.78 7.90 -4.61
N ILE A 135 -16.51 8.83 -3.67
CA ILE A 135 -15.41 8.78 -2.69
C ILE A 135 -14.10 8.16 -3.24
N LEU A 136 -13.73 8.52 -4.48
CA LEU A 136 -12.68 7.84 -5.25
C LEU A 136 -11.35 7.81 -4.50
N ASP A 137 -11.04 8.90 -3.81
CA ASP A 137 -9.82 9.07 -3.03
C ASP A 137 -9.77 8.06 -1.86
N ASP A 138 -10.88 7.88 -1.13
CA ASP A 138 -11.03 6.87 -0.07
C ASP A 138 -10.92 5.44 -0.62
N ILE A 139 -11.52 5.17 -1.79
CA ILE A 139 -11.45 3.88 -2.48
C ILE A 139 -10.01 3.55 -2.88
N LEU A 140 -9.30 4.48 -3.51
CA LEU A 140 -7.93 4.26 -3.96
C LEU A 140 -6.99 3.96 -2.79
N ILE A 141 -7.12 4.69 -1.68
CA ILE A 141 -6.31 4.44 -0.48
C ILE A 141 -6.64 3.06 0.13
N HIS A 142 -7.92 2.67 0.19
CA HIS A 142 -8.31 1.34 0.67
C HIS A 142 -7.80 0.22 -0.25
N LEU A 143 -7.91 0.38 -1.56
CA LEU A 143 -7.38 -0.59 -2.51
C LEU A 143 -5.86 -0.71 -2.44
N ALA A 144 -5.15 0.37 -2.12
CA ALA A 144 -3.71 0.34 -1.88
C ALA A 144 -3.33 -0.47 -0.62
N LEU A 145 -4.25 -0.62 0.35
CA LEU A 145 -4.05 -1.44 1.56
C LEU A 145 -4.30 -2.95 1.34
N VAL A 146 -5.09 -3.31 0.33
CA VAL A 146 -5.47 -4.71 0.05
C VAL A 146 -4.25 -5.63 -0.07
N PRO A 147 -3.21 -5.30 -0.87
CA PRO A 147 -2.05 -6.17 -1.00
C PRO A 147 -1.28 -6.37 0.32
N GLY A 148 -1.21 -5.32 1.16
CA GLY A 148 -0.60 -5.40 2.49
C GLY A 148 -1.38 -6.32 3.44
N GLY A 149 -2.72 -6.27 3.38
CA GLY A 149 -3.58 -7.17 4.14
C GLY A 149 -3.42 -8.63 3.76
N LEU A 150 -3.34 -8.92 2.46
CA LEU A 150 -3.05 -10.26 1.95
C LEU A 150 -1.66 -10.72 2.39
N SER A 151 -0.67 -9.85 2.33
CA SER A 151 0.70 -10.16 2.76
C SER A 151 0.80 -10.44 4.26
N LEU A 152 -0.02 -9.78 5.08
CA LEU A 152 -0.11 -10.07 6.51
C LEU A 152 -0.57 -11.51 6.77
N ILE A 153 -1.60 -11.96 6.06
CA ILE A 153 -2.06 -13.36 6.12
C ILE A 153 -0.93 -14.29 5.67
N GLY A 154 -0.21 -13.93 4.60
CA GLY A 154 0.95 -14.67 4.12
C GLY A 154 2.05 -14.84 5.17
N HIS A 155 2.36 -13.79 5.94
CA HIS A 155 3.34 -13.86 7.02
C HIS A 155 2.84 -14.68 8.23
N ILE A 156 1.58 -14.53 8.62
CA ILE A 156 1.02 -15.25 9.78
C ILE A 156 0.97 -16.76 9.52
N PHE A 157 0.54 -17.16 8.32
CA PHE A 157 0.32 -18.57 7.96
C PHE A 157 1.43 -19.15 7.06
N GLN A 158 2.52 -18.42 6.87
CA GLN A 158 3.69 -18.84 6.07
C GLN A 158 3.31 -19.30 4.65
N ASN A 159 2.44 -18.54 3.98
CA ASN A 159 1.96 -18.87 2.64
C ASN A 159 2.67 -18.01 1.57
N PRO A 160 3.53 -18.60 0.73
CA PRO A 160 4.35 -17.87 -0.24
C PRO A 160 3.53 -17.18 -1.34
N THR A 161 2.33 -17.68 -1.64
CA THR A 161 1.45 -17.10 -2.66
C THR A 161 0.89 -15.76 -2.21
N TYR A 162 0.49 -15.66 -0.93
CA TYR A 162 0.07 -14.38 -0.33
C TYR A 162 1.23 -13.40 -0.14
N LEU A 163 2.47 -13.88 -0.20
CA LEU A 163 3.66 -13.04 -0.15
C LEU A 163 4.21 -12.67 -1.53
N SER A 164 3.60 -13.13 -2.63
CA SER A 164 4.14 -12.95 -4.01
C SER A 164 5.54 -13.55 -4.22
N MET A 165 5.83 -14.70 -3.61
CA MET A 165 7.13 -15.40 -3.67
C MET A 165 7.23 -16.48 -4.76
N SER A 166 6.37 -16.44 -5.78
CA SER A 166 6.20 -17.57 -6.72
C SER A 166 7.41 -17.86 -7.61
N ILE A 167 8.24 -16.86 -7.92
CA ILE A 167 9.40 -17.00 -8.83
C ILE A 167 10.73 -16.86 -8.09
N ASP A 168 10.82 -15.91 -7.16
CA ASP A 168 11.99 -15.66 -6.34
C ASP A 168 11.50 -15.30 -4.91
N PRO A 169 11.89 -16.05 -3.86
CA PRO A 169 11.48 -15.77 -2.49
C PRO A 169 11.81 -14.34 -2.04
N ARG A 170 12.87 -13.76 -2.59
CA ARG A 170 13.35 -12.41 -2.27
C ARG A 170 12.43 -11.32 -2.79
N VAL A 171 11.70 -11.59 -3.87
CA VAL A 171 10.75 -10.66 -4.50
C VAL A 171 9.47 -10.55 -3.67
N GLY A 172 9.26 -11.39 -2.65
CA GLY A 172 8.05 -11.32 -1.83
C GLY A 172 7.91 -10.01 -1.03
N VAL A 173 6.74 -9.80 -0.45
CA VAL A 173 6.45 -8.62 0.40
C VAL A 173 7.13 -8.78 1.76
N SER A 174 8.15 -7.96 2.02
CA SER A 174 8.88 -8.01 3.30
C SER A 174 8.13 -7.28 4.43
N PRO A 175 8.33 -7.64 5.70
CA PRO A 175 7.78 -6.89 6.83
C PRO A 175 8.22 -5.43 6.84
N LEU A 176 9.45 -5.14 6.41
CA LEU A 176 9.96 -3.79 6.28
C LEU A 176 9.13 -2.99 5.24
N GLU A 177 8.87 -3.56 4.07
CA GLU A 177 8.00 -2.95 3.06
C GLU A 177 6.60 -2.69 3.59
N MET A 178 6.02 -3.66 4.32
CA MET A 178 4.69 -3.49 4.91
C MET A 178 4.65 -2.30 5.87
N VAL A 179 5.68 -2.12 6.69
CA VAL A 179 5.79 -0.96 7.59
C VAL A 179 5.87 0.34 6.80
N PHE A 180 6.71 0.42 5.76
CA PHE A 180 6.80 1.63 4.94
C PHE A 180 5.49 1.94 4.20
N MET A 181 4.84 0.92 3.62
CA MET A 181 3.57 1.09 2.91
C MET A 181 2.44 1.50 3.87
N ALA A 182 2.36 0.90 5.07
CA ALA A 182 1.41 1.31 6.10
C ALA A 182 1.66 2.75 6.58
N THR A 183 2.94 3.12 6.73
CA THR A 183 3.34 4.49 7.09
C THR A 183 2.96 5.48 5.98
N LEU A 184 3.13 5.09 4.71
CA LEU A 184 2.72 5.89 3.56
C LEU A 184 1.21 6.09 3.54
N VAL A 185 0.42 5.04 3.77
CA VAL A 185 -1.04 5.12 3.88
C VAL A 185 -1.43 6.11 4.99
N LEU A 186 -0.85 5.97 6.17
CA LEU A 186 -1.16 6.84 7.30
C LEU A 186 -0.82 8.29 7.01
N SER A 187 0.36 8.54 6.43
CA SER A 187 0.74 9.89 5.97
C SER A 187 -0.27 10.44 4.96
N THR A 188 -0.73 9.62 4.02
CA THR A 188 -1.71 10.00 3.00
C THR A 188 -3.05 10.40 3.62
N LEU A 189 -3.57 9.59 4.54
CA LEU A 189 -4.82 9.85 5.24
C LEU A 189 -4.75 11.16 6.04
N LEU A 190 -3.64 11.39 6.75
CA LEU A 190 -3.44 12.60 7.56
C LEU A 190 -3.20 13.85 6.70
N SER A 191 -2.58 13.70 5.53
CA SER A 191 -2.32 14.80 4.59
C SER A 191 -3.58 15.34 3.94
N ASN A 192 -4.62 14.50 3.81
CA ASN A 192 -5.85 14.86 3.12
C ASN A 192 -7.05 14.94 4.10
N PRO A 193 -7.35 16.14 4.65
CA PRO A 193 -8.48 16.32 5.56
C PRO A 193 -9.85 16.24 4.86
N ASN A 194 -9.88 16.23 3.52
CA ASN A 194 -11.10 16.28 2.72
C ASN A 194 -11.65 14.88 2.36
N LEU A 195 -10.99 13.82 2.81
CA LEU A 195 -11.50 12.45 2.65
C LEU A 195 -12.86 12.30 3.30
N PHE A 196 -13.75 11.55 2.64
CA PHE A 196 -15.08 11.29 3.19
C PHE A 196 -14.98 10.56 4.53
N LEU A 197 -14.00 9.65 4.68
CA LEU A 197 -13.72 8.95 5.92
C LEU A 197 -13.63 9.90 7.12
N TRP A 198 -12.93 11.03 7.00
CA TRP A 198 -12.80 11.97 8.11
C TRP A 198 -14.11 12.67 8.45
N LYS A 199 -14.93 12.98 7.43
CA LYS A 199 -16.26 13.54 7.63
C LYS A 199 -17.15 12.54 8.37
N PHE A 200 -17.16 11.29 7.92
CA PHE A 200 -17.92 10.20 8.54
C PHE A 200 -17.51 9.97 10.00
N LEU A 201 -16.21 9.88 10.29
CA LEU A 201 -15.68 9.66 11.64
C LEU A 201 -15.94 10.82 12.60
N LYS A 202 -16.10 12.05 12.10
CA LYS A 202 -16.50 13.22 12.89
C LYS A 202 -17.99 13.21 13.26
N GLY A 203 -18.81 12.39 12.59
CA GLY A 203 -20.25 12.29 12.82
C GLY A 203 -20.66 11.71 14.19
N GLY A 204 -19.74 11.03 14.90
CA GLY A 204 -19.97 10.58 16.28
C GLY A 204 -19.26 9.28 16.64
N LEU A 205 -19.36 8.87 17.90
CA LEU A 205 -18.75 7.64 18.41
C LEU A 205 -19.29 6.39 17.70
N THR A 206 -20.59 6.35 17.39
CA THR A 206 -21.20 5.23 16.67
C THR A 206 -20.51 5.02 15.32
N ASN A 207 -20.31 6.09 14.54
CA ASN A 207 -19.62 6.01 13.25
C ASN A 207 -18.19 5.50 13.40
N GLN A 208 -17.47 5.95 14.42
CA GLN A 208 -16.11 5.49 14.72
C GLN A 208 -16.08 4.00 15.04
N LEU A 209 -16.99 3.53 15.91
CA LEU A 209 -17.08 2.11 16.27
C LEU A 209 -17.54 1.23 15.11
N THR A 210 -18.48 1.70 14.29
CA THR A 210 -18.94 0.98 13.09
C THR A 210 -17.81 0.86 12.07
N PHE A 211 -17.12 1.95 11.75
CA PHE A 211 -15.97 1.90 10.83
C PHE A 211 -14.86 1.01 11.39
N LEU A 212 -14.52 1.16 12.67
CA LEU A 212 -13.51 0.34 13.32
C LEU A 212 -13.87 -1.15 13.25
N GLY A 213 -15.13 -1.50 13.53
CA GLY A 213 -15.62 -2.86 13.43
C GLY A 213 -15.50 -3.42 12.01
N LEU A 214 -15.97 -2.68 11.00
CA LEU A 214 -15.87 -3.09 9.59
C LEU A 214 -14.41 -3.24 9.13
N PHE A 215 -13.59 -2.23 9.41
CA PHE A 215 -12.20 -2.18 9.00
C PHE A 215 -11.35 -3.26 9.69
N ILE A 216 -11.55 -3.52 10.98
CA ILE A 216 -10.86 -4.61 11.68
C ILE A 216 -11.35 -5.98 11.19
N ASN A 217 -12.65 -6.13 10.97
CA ASN A 217 -13.26 -7.39 10.57
C ASN A 217 -12.68 -7.90 9.23
N GLN A 218 -12.31 -7.00 8.30
CA GLN A 218 -11.71 -7.41 7.03
C GLN A 218 -10.37 -8.15 7.20
N TYR A 219 -9.63 -7.91 8.29
CA TYR A 219 -8.38 -8.60 8.61
C TYR A 219 -8.57 -9.75 9.60
N ILE A 220 -9.46 -9.61 10.59
CA ILE A 220 -9.66 -10.64 11.62
C ILE A 220 -10.45 -11.84 11.09
N ALA A 221 -11.52 -11.61 10.32
CA ALA A 221 -12.35 -12.70 9.80
C ALA A 221 -11.57 -13.78 9.02
N PRO A 222 -10.65 -13.44 8.07
CA PRO A 222 -9.87 -14.46 7.38
C PRO A 222 -8.89 -15.17 8.33
N ILE A 223 -8.34 -14.50 9.34
CA ILE A 223 -7.46 -15.13 10.34
C ILE A 223 -8.25 -16.15 11.17
N ILE A 224 -9.42 -15.77 11.68
CA ILE A 224 -10.31 -16.70 12.42
C ILE A 224 -10.67 -17.90 11.54
N TYR A 225 -11.01 -17.69 10.27
CA TYR A 225 -11.30 -18.80 9.37
C TYR A 225 -10.11 -19.76 9.24
N LEU A 226 -8.90 -19.24 9.07
CA LEU A 226 -7.70 -20.06 8.94
C LEU A 226 -7.36 -20.83 10.23
N GLU A 227 -7.51 -20.20 11.40
CA GLU A 227 -7.27 -20.86 12.70
C GLU A 227 -8.26 -22.00 12.98
N PHE A 228 -9.55 -21.81 12.67
CA PHE A 228 -10.59 -22.79 13.04
C PHE A 228 -10.94 -23.80 11.93
N ALA A 229 -10.90 -23.38 10.66
CA ALA A 229 -11.32 -24.20 9.52
C ALA A 229 -10.19 -24.50 8.52
N GLY A 230 -9.07 -23.78 8.61
CA GLY A 230 -7.92 -23.92 7.71
C GLY A 230 -6.81 -24.87 8.20
N PHE A 231 -6.90 -25.38 9.43
CA PHE A 231 -5.87 -26.23 10.03
C PHE A 231 -5.57 -27.47 9.17
N GLY A 232 -4.34 -27.57 8.65
CA GLY A 232 -3.82 -28.75 7.94
C GLY A 232 -3.85 -28.71 6.40
N ARG A 233 -4.34 -27.63 5.76
CA ARG A 233 -4.28 -27.50 4.29
C ARG A 233 -3.15 -26.57 3.87
N HIS A 234 -1.93 -27.10 3.84
CA HIS A 234 -0.82 -26.51 3.08
C HIS A 234 -1.12 -26.60 1.58
N THR A 235 -1.99 -25.73 1.07
CA THR A 235 -2.17 -25.56 -0.36
C THR A 235 -1.50 -24.27 -0.79
N ALA A 236 -0.57 -24.37 -1.75
CA ALA A 236 0.17 -23.28 -2.34
C ALA A 236 -0.70 -22.26 -3.13
N VAL A 237 -2.01 -22.23 -2.90
CA VAL A 237 -3.00 -21.50 -3.70
C VAL A 237 -3.90 -20.68 -2.78
N PHE A 238 -4.45 -19.59 -3.30
CA PHE A 238 -5.47 -18.79 -2.63
C PHE A 238 -6.66 -19.63 -2.17
N GLY A 239 -7.03 -19.55 -0.90
CA GLY A 239 -8.17 -20.25 -0.31
C GLY A 239 -9.38 -19.35 -0.04
N PRO A 240 -10.43 -19.89 0.63
CA PRO A 240 -11.64 -19.16 0.99
C PRO A 240 -11.39 -17.88 1.80
N GLU A 241 -10.30 -17.82 2.57
CA GLU A 241 -9.83 -16.65 3.29
C GLU A 241 -9.65 -15.42 2.40
N LEU A 242 -9.27 -15.59 1.12
CA LEU A 242 -9.17 -14.49 0.17
C LEU A 242 -10.54 -13.85 -0.06
N PHE A 243 -11.57 -14.68 -0.27
CA PHE A 243 -12.93 -14.20 -0.51
C PHE A 243 -13.54 -13.58 0.76
N ILE A 244 -13.21 -14.11 1.94
CA ILE A 244 -13.60 -13.52 3.22
C ILE A 244 -12.97 -12.13 3.39
N PHE A 245 -11.67 -12.02 3.12
CA PHE A 245 -10.94 -10.74 3.14
C PHE A 245 -11.56 -9.73 2.16
N LEU A 246 -11.72 -10.10 0.89
CA LEU A 246 -12.29 -9.23 -0.14
C LEU A 246 -13.74 -8.86 0.15
N GLY A 247 -14.52 -9.78 0.70
CA GLY A 247 -15.89 -9.51 1.17
C GLY A 247 -15.91 -8.43 2.25
N GLY A 248 -14.96 -8.45 3.20
CA GLY A 248 -14.80 -7.40 4.21
C GLY A 248 -14.43 -6.04 3.62
N VAL A 249 -13.53 -6.02 2.63
CA VAL A 249 -13.15 -4.79 1.91
C VAL A 249 -14.33 -4.20 1.15
N ILE A 250 -15.07 -5.02 0.40
CA ILE A 250 -16.26 -4.61 -0.35
C ILE A 250 -17.35 -4.12 0.61
N ALA A 251 -17.56 -4.80 1.74
CA ALA A 251 -18.54 -4.37 2.74
C ALA A 251 -18.17 -3.00 3.34
N THR A 252 -16.89 -2.78 3.66
CA THR A 252 -16.42 -1.49 4.22
C THR A 252 -16.58 -0.36 3.21
N LEU A 253 -16.14 -0.55 1.97
CA LEU A 253 -16.26 0.45 0.91
C LEU A 253 -17.71 0.70 0.51
N GLY A 254 -18.51 -0.37 0.39
CA GLY A 254 -19.94 -0.27 0.08
C GLY A 254 -20.71 0.46 1.17
N PHE A 255 -20.38 0.21 2.44
CA PHE A 255 -20.96 0.95 3.56
C PHE A 255 -20.62 2.45 3.49
N LEU A 256 -19.35 2.81 3.26
CA LEU A 256 -18.95 4.21 3.14
C LEU A 256 -19.61 4.89 1.93
N LEU A 257 -19.73 4.20 0.80
CA LEU A 257 -20.43 4.70 -0.39
C LEU A 257 -21.91 5.00 -0.10
N LEU A 258 -22.60 4.09 0.60
CA LEU A 258 -24.00 4.28 0.99
C LEU A 258 -24.16 5.46 1.96
N GLN A 259 -23.25 5.62 2.92
CA GLN A 259 -23.25 6.77 3.82
C GLN A 259 -23.00 8.08 3.07
N ALA A 260 -22.06 8.10 2.12
CA ALA A 260 -21.80 9.26 1.28
C ALA A 260 -23.00 9.64 0.40
N GLN A 261 -23.78 8.65 -0.05
CA GLN A 261 -25.02 8.87 -0.79
C GLN A 261 -26.10 9.47 0.11
N GLN A 262 -26.25 8.96 1.33
CA GLN A 262 -27.24 9.43 2.30
C GLN A 262 -26.99 10.88 2.74
N GLU A 263 -25.74 11.27 2.99
CA GLU A 263 -25.42 12.67 3.36
C GLU A 263 -25.72 13.69 2.26
N ARG A 264 -25.93 13.25 1.02
CA ARG A 264 -26.22 14.12 -0.12
C ARG A 264 -27.72 14.33 -0.35
N ASN A 265 -28.55 13.39 0.12
CA ASN A 265 -30.01 13.40 -0.02
C ASN A 265 -30.67 14.06 1.19
#